data_AF-A0AAV7JDH8-F1
#
_entry.id   AF-A0AAV7JDH8-F1
#
_cell.length_a   1.000
_cell.length_b   1.000
_cell.length_c   1.000
_cell.angle_alpha   90.00
_cell.angle_beta   90.00
_cell.angle_gamma   90.00
#
_symmetry.space_group_name_H-M   'P 1'
#
loop_
_entity.id
_entity.type
_entity.pdbx_description
1 polymer ?
#
loop_
_entity_poly.entity_id
_entity_poly.type
_entity_poly.pdbx_seq_one_letter_code
_entity_poly.pdbx_strand_id
1 'polypeptide(L)'
;MASCPNFSELEQRTYTKFRTILEIPPKSIDDELSTICGEDILSYSTVRRWVSLFREGRTSVQDAPCPGAPKLATNNDKLSEVSEYSESFPHSSVEELANYVGISTGSAQTILNADLELRKVHMRWVPRCLTFPQKAARLQMTKEKH
;
A
#
# COMPACT_ATOMS: atom_id res chain seq x y z
N MET A 1 25.34 -37.49 -5.65
CA MET A 1 24.19 -37.28 -4.74
C MET A 1 23.13 -36.57 -5.55
N ALA A 2 21.95 -37.17 -5.75
CA ALA A 2 20.89 -36.53 -6.53
C ALA A 2 20.45 -35.26 -5.79
N SER A 3 20.54 -34.11 -6.45
CA SER A 3 20.02 -32.84 -5.93
C SER A 3 18.52 -33.02 -5.75
N CYS A 4 18.03 -32.92 -4.51
CA CYS A 4 16.59 -32.95 -4.28
C CYS A 4 15.94 -31.81 -5.08
N PRO A 5 14.82 -32.04 -5.76
CA PRO A 5 14.07 -30.97 -6.39
C PRO A 5 13.59 -30.01 -5.31
N ASN A 6 13.96 -28.73 -5.44
CA ASN A 6 13.54 -27.68 -4.52
C ASN A 6 12.06 -27.37 -4.78
N PHE A 7 11.16 -27.90 -3.95
CA PHE A 7 9.73 -27.63 -4.04
C PHE A 7 9.41 -26.32 -3.33
N SER A 8 8.75 -25.42 -4.04
CA SER A 8 8.29 -24.16 -3.46
C SER A 8 7.27 -24.40 -2.33
N GLU A 9 7.19 -23.48 -1.37
CA GLU A 9 6.22 -23.53 -0.29
C GLU A 9 4.77 -23.63 -0.83
N LEU A 10 4.49 -22.98 -1.97
CA LEU A 10 3.18 -23.04 -2.60
C LEU A 10 2.83 -24.44 -3.11
N GLU A 11 3.81 -25.16 -3.69
CA GLU A 11 3.62 -26.53 -4.17
C GLU A 11 3.35 -27.49 -3.01
N GLN A 12 4.08 -27.35 -1.90
CA GLN A 12 3.85 -28.16 -0.70
C GLN A 12 2.48 -27.90 -0.05
N ARG A 13 2.04 -26.63 0.00
CA ARG A 13 0.68 -26.28 0.46
C ARG A 13 -0.40 -26.79 -0.51
N THR A 14 -0.13 -26.78 -1.82
CA THR A 14 -1.03 -27.35 -2.84
C THR A 14 -1.17 -28.86 -2.67
N TYR A 15 -0.06 -29.57 -2.44
CA TYR A 15 -0.06 -31.00 -2.12
C TYR A 15 -0.87 -31.28 -0.86
N THR A 16 -0.64 -30.52 0.20
CA THR A 16 -1.39 -30.60 1.46
C THR A 16 -2.89 -30.43 1.24
N LYS A 17 -3.30 -29.49 0.37
CA LYS A 17 -4.71 -29.29 0.00
C LYS A 17 -5.33 -30.53 -0.61
N PHE A 18 -4.70 -31.12 -1.62
CA PHE A 18 -5.22 -32.32 -2.28
C PHE A 18 -5.30 -33.50 -1.31
N ARG A 19 -4.28 -33.70 -0.46
CA ARG A 19 -4.29 -34.76 0.55
C ARG A 19 -5.35 -34.56 1.63
N THR A 20 -5.64 -33.31 2.00
CA THR A 20 -6.71 -32.97 2.94
C THR A 20 -8.09 -33.31 2.36
N ILE A 21 -8.31 -33.07 1.07
CA ILE A 21 -9.55 -33.44 0.36
C ILE A 21 -9.72 -34.97 0.32
N LEU A 22 -8.62 -35.71 0.27
CA LEU A 22 -8.61 -37.18 0.36
C LEU A 22 -8.73 -37.71 1.80
N GLU A 23 -9.01 -36.85 2.78
CA GLU A 23 -9.19 -37.18 4.19
C GLU A 23 -7.99 -37.84 4.88
N ILE A 24 -6.78 -37.66 4.34
CA ILE A 24 -5.55 -38.20 4.92
C ILE A 24 -5.20 -37.44 6.20
N PRO A 25 -4.76 -38.12 7.28
CA PRO A 25 -4.40 -37.45 8.53
C PRO A 25 -3.12 -36.60 8.37
N PRO A 26 -3.00 -35.46 9.07
CA PRO A 26 -1.86 -34.53 8.93
C PRO A 26 -0.48 -35.17 9.08
N LYS A 27 -0.36 -36.16 9.97
CA LYS A 27 0.90 -36.87 10.22
C LYS A 27 1.39 -37.65 8.99
N SER A 28 0.48 -38.33 8.29
CA SER A 28 0.83 -39.05 7.06
C SER A 28 1.24 -38.08 5.95
N ILE A 29 0.64 -36.90 5.90
CA ILE A 29 0.98 -35.85 4.93
C ILE A 29 2.40 -35.32 5.18
N ASP A 30 2.77 -35.12 6.45
CA ASP A 30 4.11 -34.68 6.86
C ASP A 30 5.18 -35.74 6.52
N ASP A 31 4.90 -37.01 6.81
CA ASP A 31 5.78 -38.13 6.48
C ASP A 31 6.00 -38.24 4.95
N GLU A 32 4.93 -38.10 4.15
CA GLU A 32 5.01 -38.08 2.68
C GLU A 32 5.81 -36.87 2.16
N LEU A 33 5.54 -35.68 2.70
CA LEU A 33 6.25 -34.46 2.31
C LEU A 33 7.74 -34.54 2.68
N SER A 34 8.09 -35.15 3.81
CA SER A 34 9.50 -35.34 4.21
C SER A 34 10.26 -36.26 3.26
N THR A 35 9.58 -37.27 2.73
CA THR A 35 10.14 -38.21 1.74
C THR A 35 10.37 -37.53 0.39
N ILE A 36 9.50 -36.58 0.01
CA ILE A 36 9.54 -35.90 -1.29
C ILE A 36 10.49 -34.68 -1.27
N CYS A 37 10.38 -33.83 -0.24
CA CYS A 37 11.04 -32.52 -0.17
C CYS A 37 12.38 -32.54 0.60
N GLY A 38 12.64 -33.58 1.41
CA GLY A 38 13.86 -33.67 2.20
C GLY A 38 14.01 -32.50 3.18
N GLU A 39 15.07 -31.72 3.04
CA GLU A 39 15.41 -30.61 3.95
C GLU A 39 14.54 -29.36 3.75
N ASP A 40 13.95 -29.16 2.57
CA ASP A 40 13.16 -27.95 2.24
C ASP A 40 11.67 -28.09 2.64
N ILE A 41 11.34 -28.99 3.58
CA ILE A 41 9.96 -29.24 4.00
C ILE A 41 9.38 -28.12 4.87
N LEU A 42 8.10 -27.81 4.69
CA LEU A 42 7.31 -27.07 5.66
C LEU A 42 7.35 -27.74 7.05
N SER A 43 7.42 -26.92 8.10
CA SER A 43 7.26 -27.43 9.47
C SER A 43 5.92 -28.16 9.61
N TYR A 44 5.92 -29.27 10.36
CA TYR A 44 4.69 -29.98 10.76
C TYR A 44 3.59 -29.06 11.30
N SER A 45 3.96 -28.01 12.04
CA SER A 45 3.03 -27.00 12.55
C SER A 45 2.30 -26.25 11.42
N THR A 46 3.01 -25.92 10.36
CA THR A 46 2.48 -25.27 9.14
C THR A 46 1.58 -26.23 8.38
N VAL A 47 2.00 -27.49 8.18
CA VAL A 47 1.16 -28.53 7.55
C VAL A 47 -0.16 -28.69 8.29
N ARG A 48 -0.10 -28.86 9.63
CA ARG A 48 -1.30 -28.99 10.47
C ARG A 48 -2.22 -27.77 10.37
N ARG A 49 -1.66 -26.56 10.40
CA ARG A 49 -2.42 -25.31 10.23
C ARG A 49 -3.14 -25.27 8.88
N TRP A 50 -2.46 -25.63 7.79
CA TRP A 50 -3.07 -25.66 6.46
C TRP A 50 -4.16 -26.72 6.34
N VAL A 51 -3.95 -27.92 6.89
CA VAL A 51 -4.99 -28.96 6.94
C VAL A 51 -6.25 -28.45 7.65
N SER A 52 -6.12 -27.79 8.80
CA SER A 52 -7.27 -27.19 9.50
C SER A 52 -7.99 -26.16 8.63
N LEU A 53 -7.24 -25.23 8.02
CA LEU A 53 -7.82 -24.20 7.14
C LEU A 53 -8.56 -24.79 5.94
N PHE A 54 -8.02 -25.84 5.33
CA PHE A 54 -8.67 -26.52 4.20
C PHE A 54 -9.93 -27.28 4.63
N ARG A 55 -9.92 -27.89 5.82
CA ARG A 55 -11.13 -28.51 6.41
C ARG A 55 -12.21 -27.49 6.75
N GLU A 56 -11.82 -26.28 7.13
CA GLU A 56 -12.73 -25.15 7.35
C GLU A 56 -13.28 -24.54 6.05
N GLY A 57 -12.92 -25.09 4.88
CA GLY A 57 -13.46 -24.70 3.58
C GLY A 57 -12.63 -23.66 2.83
N ARG A 58 -11.41 -23.32 3.30
CA ARG A 58 -10.51 -22.44 2.54
C ARG A 58 -10.12 -23.12 1.22
N THR A 59 -10.18 -22.39 0.10
CA THR A 59 -9.78 -22.91 -1.22
C THR A 59 -8.44 -22.34 -1.71
N SER A 60 -8.03 -21.18 -1.20
CA SER A 60 -6.78 -20.53 -1.60
C SER A 60 -5.57 -21.12 -0.87
N VAL A 61 -4.51 -21.42 -1.63
CA VAL A 61 -3.20 -21.88 -1.17
C VAL A 61 -2.28 -20.69 -0.82
N GLN A 62 -2.60 -19.51 -1.34
CA GLN A 62 -1.89 -18.28 -1.04
C GLN A 62 -2.23 -17.79 0.36
N ASP A 63 -1.29 -17.08 0.98
CA ASP A 63 -1.58 -16.38 2.23
C ASP A 63 -2.67 -15.33 2.01
N ALA A 64 -3.48 -15.11 3.04
CA ALA A 64 -4.45 -14.04 2.99
C ALA A 64 -3.68 -12.71 3.00
N PRO A 65 -4.16 -11.66 2.32
CA PRO A 65 -3.57 -10.34 2.47
C PRO A 65 -3.53 -10.01 3.96
N CYS A 66 -2.32 -9.89 4.51
CA CYS A 66 -2.16 -9.50 5.90
C CYS A 66 -2.74 -8.10 6.04
N PRO A 67 -3.71 -7.88 6.93
CA PRO A 67 -4.06 -6.51 7.32
C PRO A 67 -2.78 -5.92 7.91
N GLY A 68 -2.14 -5.03 7.16
CA GLY A 68 -1.06 -4.22 7.69
C GLY A 68 -1.56 -3.43 8.89
N ALA A 69 -0.63 -2.85 9.67
CA ALA A 69 -1.03 -1.93 10.72
C ALA A 69 -2.00 -0.88 10.14
N PRO A 70 -3.19 -0.66 10.74
CA PRO A 70 -4.07 0.39 10.28
C PRO A 70 -3.28 1.71 10.32
N LYS A 71 -3.36 2.49 9.25
CA LYS A 71 -2.79 3.84 9.21
C LYS A 71 -3.55 4.71 10.20
N LEU A 72 -3.23 4.59 11.49
CA LEU A 72 -3.86 5.31 12.61
C LEU A 72 -3.80 6.84 12.47
N ALA A 73 -2.98 7.37 11.54
CA ALA A 73 -2.83 8.80 11.29
C ALA A 73 -3.74 9.35 10.17
N THR A 74 -4.44 8.49 9.41
CA THR A 74 -5.26 8.90 8.27
C THR A 74 -6.73 8.62 8.55
N ASN A 75 -7.29 9.23 9.59
CA ASN A 75 -8.75 9.33 9.71
C ASN A 75 -9.25 10.25 8.59
N ASN A 76 -10.45 9.97 8.04
CA ASN A 76 -11.06 10.83 7.00
C ASN A 76 -11.13 12.31 7.43
N ASP A 77 -11.31 12.58 8.72
CA ASP A 77 -11.31 13.93 9.30
C ASP A 77 -9.97 14.65 9.14
N LYS A 78 -8.85 13.93 9.22
CA LYS A 78 -7.51 14.49 9.02
C LYS A 78 -7.21 14.71 7.53
N LEU A 79 -7.77 13.88 6.66
CA LEU A 79 -7.67 14.09 5.22
C LEU A 79 -8.38 15.38 4.78
N SER A 80 -9.60 15.61 5.26
CA SER A 80 -10.33 16.85 4.93
C SER A 80 -9.64 18.09 5.46
N GLU A 81 -9.12 18.05 6.70
CA GLU A 81 -8.37 19.16 7.30
C GLU A 81 -7.09 19.50 6.51
N VAL A 82 -6.33 18.48 6.07
CA VAL A 82 -5.15 18.66 5.22
C VAL A 82 -5.53 19.24 3.85
N SER A 83 -6.63 18.77 3.26
CA SER A 83 -7.13 19.25 1.97
C SER A 83 -7.49 20.74 2.04
N GLU A 84 -8.32 21.13 3.01
CA GLU A 84 -8.76 22.53 3.21
C GLU A 84 -7.58 23.47 3.45
N TYR A 85 -6.62 23.04 4.28
CA TYR A 85 -5.41 23.81 4.52
C TYR A 85 -4.57 23.99 3.25
N SER A 86 -4.41 22.93 2.45
CA SER A 86 -3.62 22.98 1.21
C SER A 86 -4.21 23.92 0.15
N GLU A 87 -5.54 24.02 0.09
CA GLU A 87 -6.25 24.94 -0.80
C GLU A 87 -6.13 26.39 -0.33
N SER A 88 -6.22 26.61 0.98
CA SER A 88 -6.11 27.95 1.60
C SER A 88 -4.68 28.49 1.57
N PHE A 89 -3.69 27.63 1.74
CA PHE A 89 -2.27 27.98 1.79
C PHE A 89 -1.42 27.12 0.84
N PRO A 90 -1.52 27.30 -0.49
CA PRO A 90 -0.81 26.45 -1.47
C PRO A 90 0.73 26.52 -1.42
N HIS A 91 1.28 27.42 -0.61
CA HIS A 91 2.71 27.72 -0.53
C HIS A 91 3.31 27.45 0.85
N SER A 92 2.52 26.93 1.79
CA SER A 92 3.01 26.55 3.12
C SER A 92 3.98 25.37 3.02
N SER A 93 4.89 25.31 3.98
CA SER A 93 5.73 24.13 4.16
C SER A 93 4.92 22.94 4.69
N VAL A 94 5.43 21.74 4.44
CA VAL A 94 4.86 20.50 5.01
C VAL A 94 4.93 20.51 6.54
N GLU A 95 5.96 21.14 7.13
CA GLU A 95 6.11 21.24 8.58
C GLU A 95 5.04 22.12 9.21
N GLU A 96 4.74 23.27 8.62
CA GLU A 96 3.64 24.14 9.07
C GLU A 96 2.30 23.43 8.99
N LEU A 97 2.04 22.73 7.89
CA LEU A 97 0.83 21.92 7.72
C LEU A 97 0.74 20.81 8.77
N ALA A 98 1.84 20.09 9.00
CA ALA A 98 1.89 19.01 9.98
C ALA A 98 1.64 19.52 11.41
N ASN A 99 2.22 20.68 11.76
CA ASN A 99 2.00 21.34 13.04
C ASN A 99 0.56 21.85 13.20
N TYR A 100 -0.03 22.38 12.12
CA TYR A 100 -1.42 22.86 12.12
C TYR A 100 -2.41 21.72 12.38
N VAL A 101 -2.26 20.62 11.63
CA VAL A 101 -3.16 19.46 11.71
C VAL A 101 -2.85 18.57 12.93
N GLY A 102 -1.65 18.68 13.51
CA GLY A 102 -1.20 17.87 14.65
C GLY A 102 -0.81 16.45 14.26
N ILE A 103 -0.17 16.27 13.10
CA ILE A 103 0.32 14.98 12.59
C ILE A 103 1.83 14.99 12.39
N SER A 104 2.43 13.81 12.20
CA SER A 104 3.85 13.74 11.85
C SER A 104 4.09 14.30 10.44
N THR A 105 5.28 14.87 10.21
CA THR A 105 5.68 15.38 8.89
C THR A 105 5.64 14.30 7.81
N GLY A 106 6.06 13.06 8.13
CA GLY A 106 5.98 11.92 7.22
C GLY A 106 4.54 11.52 6.87
N SER A 107 3.63 11.58 7.84
CA SER A 107 2.19 11.35 7.61
C SER A 107 1.61 12.43 6.70
N ALA A 108 1.93 13.70 6.95
CA ALA A 108 1.51 14.83 6.11
C ALA A 108 1.98 14.67 4.66
N GLN A 109 3.25 14.30 4.44
CA GLN A 109 3.77 14.02 3.09
C GLN A 109 3.06 12.85 2.42
N THR A 110 2.79 11.79 3.17
CA THR A 110 2.09 10.62 2.65
C THR A 110 0.68 10.98 2.23
N ILE A 111 -0.05 11.74 3.05
CA ILE A 111 -1.40 12.21 2.74
C ILE A 111 -1.38 13.08 1.47
N LEU A 112 -0.50 14.09 1.41
CA LEU A 112 -0.41 14.98 0.25
C LEU A 112 -0.12 14.22 -1.04
N ASN A 113 0.82 13.27 -1.03
CA ASN A 113 1.28 12.61 -2.26
C ASN A 113 0.45 11.38 -2.64
N ALA A 114 0.03 10.55 -1.67
CA ALA A 114 -0.60 9.26 -1.91
C ALA A 114 -2.12 9.31 -1.83
N ASP A 115 -2.68 10.09 -0.90
CA ASP A 115 -4.12 10.14 -0.68
C ASP A 115 -4.78 11.32 -1.44
N LEU A 116 -4.12 12.48 -1.52
CA LEU A 116 -4.58 13.67 -2.27
C LEU A 116 -3.94 13.80 -3.66
N GLU A 117 -2.95 12.97 -3.99
CA GLU A 117 -2.23 12.98 -5.28
C GLU A 117 -1.63 14.34 -5.67
N LEU A 118 -1.35 15.19 -4.69
CA LEU A 118 -0.73 16.49 -4.90
C LEU A 118 0.77 16.36 -5.12
N ARG A 119 1.31 17.27 -5.95
CA ARG A 119 2.75 17.36 -6.21
C ARG A 119 3.22 18.77 -5.93
N LYS A 120 4.40 18.89 -5.33
CA LYS A 120 5.11 20.16 -5.22
C LYS A 120 5.49 20.67 -6.63
N VAL A 121 5.03 21.86 -6.96
CA VAL A 121 5.38 22.57 -8.19
C VAL A 121 6.08 23.88 -7.82
N HIS A 122 7.15 24.23 -8.53
CA HIS A 122 7.83 25.50 -8.34
C HIS A 122 7.00 26.65 -8.91
N MET A 123 7.03 27.79 -8.23
CA MET A 123 6.42 29.02 -8.75
C MET A 123 7.13 29.45 -10.04
N ARG A 124 6.35 29.98 -10.99
CA ARG A 124 6.91 30.64 -12.17
C ARG A 124 7.36 32.04 -11.80
N TRP A 125 8.54 32.44 -12.25
CA TRP A 125 9.03 33.80 -12.04
C TRP A 125 8.19 34.81 -12.84
N VAL A 126 7.70 35.84 -12.16
CA VAL A 126 6.95 36.94 -12.78
C VAL A 126 7.79 38.22 -12.70
N PRO A 127 8.16 38.84 -13.84
CA PRO A 127 9.12 39.95 -13.84
C PRO A 127 8.70 41.19 -13.04
N ARG A 128 7.40 41.45 -12.96
CA ARG A 128 6.84 42.65 -12.31
C ARG A 128 5.47 42.35 -11.72
N CYS A 129 5.25 42.84 -10.50
CA CYS A 129 3.93 42.88 -9.88
C CYS A 129 3.12 44.02 -10.51
N LEU A 130 2.20 43.68 -11.43
CA LEU A 130 1.38 44.69 -12.11
C LEU A 130 0.30 45.23 -11.18
N THR A 131 0.14 46.56 -11.19
CA THR A 131 -0.97 47.22 -10.51
C THR A 131 -2.28 47.00 -11.25
N PHE A 132 -3.41 47.21 -10.57
CA PHE A 132 -4.73 47.04 -11.18
C PHE A 132 -4.91 47.86 -12.48
N PRO A 133 -4.53 49.16 -12.55
CA PRO A 133 -4.61 49.94 -13.79
C PRO A 133 -3.74 49.35 -14.92
N GLN A 134 -2.54 48.85 -14.60
CA GLN A 134 -1.64 48.25 -15.59
C GLN A 134 -2.20 46.95 -16.16
N LYS A 135 -2.90 46.15 -15.34
CA LYS A 135 -3.59 44.93 -15.81
C LYS A 135 -4.75 45.29 -16.74
N ALA A 136 -5.55 46.30 -16.40
CA ALA A 136 -6.67 46.75 -17.23
C ALA A 136 -6.21 47.27 -18.60
N ALA A 137 -5.19 48.14 -18.62
CA ALA A 137 -4.61 48.65 -19.87
C ALA A 137 -4.06 47.52 -20.75
N ARG A 138 -3.38 46.52 -20.16
CA ARG A 138 -2.91 45.34 -20.89
C ARG A 138 -4.04 44.55 -21.52
N LEU A 139 -5.14 44.32 -20.79
CA LEU A 139 -6.29 43.59 -21.32
C LEU A 139 -6.92 44.33 -22.51
N GLN A 140 -7.02 45.65 -22.43
CA GLN A 140 -7.55 46.50 -23.50
C GLN A 140 -6.68 46.43 -24.77
N MET A 141 -5.36 46.59 -24.64
CA MET A 141 -4.43 46.48 -25.77
C MET A 141 -4.46 45.10 -26.45
N THR A 142 -4.70 44.02 -25.70
CA THR A 142 -4.83 42.67 -26.28
C THR A 142 -6.12 42.52 -27.10
N LYS A 143 -7.21 43.16 -26.66
CA LYS A 143 -8.51 43.11 -27.37
C LYS A 143 -8.52 43.94 -28.64
N GLU A 144 -7.81 45.06 -28.68
CA GLU A 144 -7.70 45.94 -29.86
C GLU A 144 -6.78 45.39 -30.97
N LYS A 145 -5.96 44.38 -30.65
CA LYS A 145 -5.03 43.74 -31.59
C LYS A 145 -5.63 42.57 -32.38
N HIS A 146 -6.86 42.17 -32.08
CA HIS A 146 -7.63 41.16 -32.78
C HIS A 146 -8.80 41.82 -33.50
#